data_AF-A0A135L963-F1
#
_entry.id   AF-A0A135L963-F1
#
_cell.length_a   1.000
_cell.length_b   1.000
_cell.length_c   1.000
_cell.angle_alpha   90.00
_cell.angle_beta   90.00
_cell.angle_gamma   90.00
#
_symmetry.space_group_name_H-M   'P 1'
#
loop_
_entity.id
_entity.type
_entity.pdbx_description
1 polymer ?
#
loop_
_entity_poly.entity_id
_entity_poly.type
_entity_poly.pdbx_seq_one_letter_code
_entity_poly.pdbx_strand_id
1 'polypeptide(L)'
;MFSGEECFLASHEWHDKMRQQYTSDLPPEVHNSIEVFITYFTYAPSLVHKLYSLKHVDATSAEALQTVSEVTPKALEMQMKLAIWHGQFSQIVPPPIETMSSIGDELYPIILTYTDVSYATIYCSYYSYMVIIHEILKTCGYPGEHEAMVAYFRDQICKSVEYNSVGVMGPYRMGFPLRVAFEVADPVTSSWILNRLGQFSKIYAAAQPANYRTVL
;
A
#
# COMPACT_ATOMS: atom_id res chain seq x y z
N MET A 1 15.80 5.63 1.15
CA MET A 1 14.96 4.66 1.90
C MET A 1 14.80 3.33 1.16
N PHE A 2 15.51 3.04 0.05
CA PHE A 2 15.50 1.74 -0.64
C PHE A 2 16.86 1.54 -1.32
N SER A 3 17.69 0.60 -0.84
CA SER A 3 19.07 0.36 -1.32
C SER A 3 19.16 -0.53 -2.55
N GLY A 4 18.04 -1.07 -3.04
CA GLY A 4 17.99 -2.05 -4.13
C GLY A 4 18.35 -3.48 -3.72
N GLU A 5 18.88 -3.65 -2.50
CA GLU A 5 19.13 -4.96 -1.88
C GLU A 5 17.83 -5.58 -1.35
N GLU A 6 17.85 -6.90 -1.15
CA GLU A 6 16.77 -7.57 -0.44
C GLU A 6 16.61 -6.95 0.95
N CYS A 7 15.36 -6.62 1.31
CA CYS A 7 15.08 -6.05 2.61
C CYS A 7 15.54 -7.05 3.67
N PHE A 8 16.35 -6.62 4.64
CA PHE A 8 16.85 -7.53 5.69
C PHE A 8 15.69 -8.21 6.45
N LEU A 9 14.52 -7.55 6.52
CA LEU A 9 13.29 -8.09 7.11
C LEU A 9 12.66 -9.22 6.29
N ALA A 10 13.10 -9.45 5.05
CA ALA A 10 12.65 -10.58 4.22
C ALA A 10 13.33 -11.91 4.59
N SER A 11 14.27 -11.91 5.53
CA SER A 11 14.94 -13.15 5.97
C SER A 11 14.01 -14.01 6.82
N HIS A 12 14.18 -15.33 6.72
CA HIS A 12 13.43 -16.31 7.51
C HIS A 12 13.63 -16.09 9.02
N GLU A 13 14.84 -15.74 9.44
CA GLU A 13 15.17 -15.48 10.85
C GLU A 13 14.34 -14.32 11.42
N TRP A 14 14.13 -13.27 10.63
CA TRP A 14 13.28 -12.15 11.03
C TRP A 14 11.81 -12.54 11.08
N HIS A 15 11.30 -13.29 10.10
CA HIS A 15 9.91 -13.78 10.12
C HIS A 15 9.63 -14.74 11.27
N ASP A 16 10.60 -15.57 11.67
CA ASP A 16 10.49 -16.42 12.86
C ASP A 16 10.41 -15.57 14.14
N LYS A 17 11.22 -14.52 14.24
CA LYS A 17 11.20 -13.62 15.41
C LYS A 17 9.90 -12.85 15.53
N MET A 18 9.34 -12.37 14.42
CA MET A 18 8.06 -11.65 14.42
C MET A 18 6.91 -12.55 14.85
N ARG A 19 6.82 -13.77 14.31
CA ARG A 19 5.82 -14.79 14.70
C ARG A 19 5.88 -15.19 16.18
N GLN A 20 7.03 -15.06 16.83
CA GLN A 20 7.19 -15.35 18.25
C GLN A 20 6.69 -14.22 19.17
N GLN A 21 6.50 -13.00 18.64
CA GLN A 21 6.01 -11.85 19.40
C GLN A 21 4.47 -11.79 19.43
N TYR A 22 3.86 -12.87 19.90
CA TYR A 22 2.42 -12.92 20.12
C TYR A 22 2.01 -11.89 21.18
N THR A 23 1.11 -10.99 20.81
CA THR A 23 0.40 -10.13 21.76
C THR A 23 -0.94 -10.79 22.08
N SER A 24 -1.29 -10.88 23.36
CA SER A 24 -2.53 -11.52 23.84
C SER A 24 -3.82 -10.89 23.32
N ASP A 25 -3.70 -9.75 22.65
CA ASP A 25 -4.80 -8.84 22.37
C ASP A 25 -5.45 -9.10 20.99
N LEU A 26 -4.88 -10.01 20.18
CA LEU A 26 -5.42 -10.40 18.88
C LEU A 26 -5.77 -11.90 18.85
N PRO A 27 -6.88 -12.30 18.18
CA PRO A 27 -7.14 -13.71 17.94
C PRO A 27 -5.96 -14.38 17.20
N PRO A 28 -5.54 -15.60 17.58
CA PRO A 28 -4.38 -16.26 16.99
C PRO A 28 -4.43 -16.40 15.46
N GLU A 29 -5.63 -16.65 14.92
CA GLU A 29 -5.86 -16.75 13.47
C GLU A 29 -5.64 -15.41 12.75
N VAL A 30 -6.03 -14.29 13.36
CA VAL A 30 -5.80 -12.94 12.84
C VAL A 30 -4.31 -12.61 12.89
N HIS A 31 -3.65 -12.89 14.02
CA HIS A 31 -2.21 -12.66 14.16
C HIS A 31 -1.41 -13.45 13.12
N ASN A 32 -1.67 -14.75 12.98
CA ASN A 32 -1.00 -15.58 11.99
C ASN A 32 -1.20 -15.07 10.55
N SER A 33 -2.42 -14.62 10.23
CA SER A 33 -2.71 -14.05 8.91
C SER A 33 -1.95 -12.74 8.66
N ILE A 34 -1.84 -11.87 9.67
CA ILE A 34 -1.06 -10.62 9.59
C ILE A 34 0.44 -10.94 9.41
N GLU A 35 0.98 -11.92 10.13
CA GLU A 35 2.39 -12.30 9.98
C GLU A 35 2.72 -12.79 8.57
N VAL A 36 1.84 -13.61 7.97
CA VAL A 36 1.97 -14.03 6.57
C VAL A 36 1.96 -12.82 5.62
N PHE A 37 1.08 -11.86 5.86
CA PHE A 37 1.02 -10.62 5.09
C PHE A 37 2.31 -9.80 5.22
N ILE A 38 2.83 -9.63 6.44
CA ILE A 38 4.07 -8.91 6.71
C ILE A 38 5.23 -9.57 5.95
N THR A 39 5.32 -10.90 5.96
CA THR A 39 6.30 -11.63 5.15
C THR A 39 6.22 -11.22 3.67
N TYR A 40 5.03 -11.19 3.07
CA TYR A 40 4.89 -10.74 1.69
C TYR A 40 5.29 -9.28 1.51
N PHE A 41 4.92 -8.43 2.46
CA PHE A 41 5.19 -6.99 2.42
C PHE A 41 6.68 -6.66 2.44
N THR A 42 7.50 -7.49 3.09
CA THR A 42 8.96 -7.31 3.13
C THR A 42 9.65 -7.42 1.76
N TYR A 43 8.96 -7.98 0.74
CA TYR A 43 9.45 -8.00 -0.64
C TYR A 43 9.14 -6.72 -1.43
N ALA A 44 8.22 -5.86 -0.96
CA ALA A 44 7.84 -4.63 -1.66
C ALA A 44 9.01 -3.67 -1.94
N PRO A 45 9.95 -3.43 -0.99
CA PRO A 45 11.11 -2.56 -1.20
C PRO A 45 11.94 -2.88 -2.45
N SER A 46 12.25 -4.15 -2.70
CA SER A 46 13.10 -4.56 -3.83
C SER A 46 12.35 -4.42 -5.16
N LEU A 47 11.05 -4.73 -5.17
CA LEU A 47 10.18 -4.54 -6.32
C LEU A 47 10.02 -3.06 -6.69
N VAL A 48 9.79 -2.19 -5.70
CA VAL A 48 9.67 -0.73 -5.88
C VAL A 48 10.97 -0.15 -6.41
N HIS A 49 12.13 -0.58 -5.90
CA HIS A 49 13.42 -0.07 -6.39
C HIS A 49 13.64 -0.38 -7.88
N LYS A 50 13.34 -1.61 -8.31
CA LYS A 50 13.41 -2.00 -9.72
C LYS A 50 12.38 -1.27 -10.60
N LEU A 51 11.23 -0.91 -10.05
CA LEU A 51 10.27 -0.05 -10.74
C LEU A 51 10.84 1.35 -11.00
N TYR A 52 11.47 1.96 -9.99
CA TYR A 52 12.06 3.29 -10.15
C TYR A 52 13.22 3.31 -11.15
N SER A 53 14.04 2.25 -11.21
CA SER A 53 15.09 2.16 -12.23
C SER A 53 14.52 2.14 -13.64
N LEU A 54 13.36 1.49 -13.85
CA LEU A 54 12.68 1.48 -15.16
C LEU A 54 12.16 2.86 -15.59
N LYS A 55 11.81 3.76 -14.66
CA LYS A 55 11.26 5.09 -15.00
C LYS A 55 12.26 6.03 -15.69
N HIS A 56 13.56 5.74 -15.58
CA HIS A 56 14.63 6.62 -16.07
C HIS A 56 15.43 6.04 -17.25
N VAL A 57 15.07 4.84 -17.72
CA VAL A 57 15.79 4.11 -18.76
C VAL A 57 14.92 3.99 -20.02
N ASP A 58 15.55 4.00 -21.20
CA ASP A 58 14.86 3.72 -22.45
C ASP A 58 14.22 2.33 -22.39
N ALA A 59 12.90 2.27 -22.60
CA ALA A 59 12.10 1.06 -22.55
C ALA A 59 12.57 -0.03 -23.54
N THR A 60 13.30 0.35 -24.59
CA THR A 60 13.86 -0.57 -25.60
C THR A 60 15.28 -1.05 -25.28
N SER A 61 15.91 -0.51 -24.23
CA SER A 61 17.26 -0.90 -23.84
C SER A 61 17.30 -2.34 -23.30
N ALA A 62 18.46 -2.99 -23.47
CA ALA A 62 18.68 -4.33 -22.93
C ALA A 62 18.52 -4.37 -21.39
N GLU A 63 18.88 -3.29 -20.70
CA GLU A 63 18.73 -3.16 -19.25
C GLU A 63 17.26 -3.12 -18.82
N ALA A 64 16.42 -2.35 -19.52
CA ALA A 64 14.99 -2.30 -19.27
C ALA A 64 14.34 -3.66 -19.52
N LEU A 65 14.66 -4.31 -20.64
CA LEU A 65 14.13 -5.63 -20.98
C LEU A 65 14.53 -6.71 -19.96
N GLN A 66 15.78 -6.69 -19.50
CA GLN A 66 16.26 -7.61 -18.46
C GLN A 66 15.51 -7.39 -17.14
N THR A 67 15.37 -6.13 -16.71
CA THR A 67 14.65 -5.77 -15.48
C THR A 67 13.19 -6.21 -15.56
N VAL A 68 12.52 -5.97 -16.70
CA VAL A 68 11.14 -6.42 -16.95
C VAL A 68 11.04 -7.95 -16.84
N SER A 69 11.96 -8.69 -17.45
CA SER A 69 11.99 -10.16 -17.40
C SER A 69 12.17 -10.70 -15.97
N GLU A 70 12.89 -9.99 -15.11
CA GLU A 70 13.10 -10.39 -13.71
C GLU A 70 11.95 -10.02 -12.77
N VAL A 71 11.34 -8.86 -12.99
CA VAL A 71 10.34 -8.28 -12.08
C VAL A 71 8.96 -8.86 -12.33
N THR A 72 8.58 -9.02 -13.60
CA THR A 72 7.24 -9.50 -13.99
C THR A 72 6.82 -10.79 -13.28
N PRO A 73 7.60 -11.89 -13.30
CA PRO A 73 7.17 -13.13 -12.63
C PRO A 73 7.01 -12.96 -11.12
N LYS A 74 7.86 -12.15 -10.48
CA LYS A 74 7.78 -11.88 -9.03
C LYS A 74 6.53 -11.06 -8.68
N ALA A 75 6.21 -10.06 -9.51
CA ALA A 75 5.01 -9.25 -9.33
C ALA A 75 3.73 -10.09 -9.48
N LEU A 76 3.68 -10.99 -10.48
CA LEU A 76 2.56 -11.93 -10.67
C LEU A 76 2.42 -12.90 -9.50
N GLU A 77 3.54 -13.45 -9.02
CA GLU A 77 3.53 -14.34 -7.86
C GLU A 77 3.00 -13.61 -6.61
N MET A 78 3.44 -12.37 -6.36
CA MET A 78 2.95 -11.58 -5.24
C MET A 78 1.49 -11.20 -5.40
N GLN A 79 1.04 -10.84 -6.62
CA GLN A 79 -0.37 -10.56 -6.90
C GLN A 79 -1.24 -11.76 -6.50
N MET A 80 -0.85 -12.96 -6.92
CA MET A 80 -1.57 -14.20 -6.60
C MET A 80 -1.58 -14.47 -5.09
N LYS A 81 -0.41 -14.39 -4.43
CA LYS A 81 -0.29 -14.60 -2.98
C LYS A 81 -1.14 -13.63 -2.18
N LEU A 82 -1.13 -12.34 -2.55
CA LEU A 82 -1.94 -11.29 -1.91
C LEU A 82 -3.44 -11.50 -2.14
N ALA A 83 -3.85 -11.93 -3.33
CA ALA A 83 -5.25 -12.23 -3.62
C ALA A 83 -5.78 -13.42 -2.79
N ILE A 84 -4.99 -14.51 -2.71
CA ILE A 84 -5.31 -15.67 -1.87
C ILE A 84 -5.38 -15.27 -0.40
N TRP A 85 -4.36 -14.54 0.08
CA TRP A 85 -4.30 -14.06 1.45
C TRP A 85 -5.51 -13.20 1.80
N HIS A 86 -5.89 -12.24 0.95
CA HIS A 86 -7.06 -11.38 1.18
C HIS A 86 -8.36 -12.18 1.22
N GLY A 87 -8.51 -13.18 0.35
CA GLY A 87 -9.64 -14.11 0.37
C GLY A 87 -9.77 -14.87 1.68
N GLN A 88 -8.64 -15.28 2.28
CA GLN A 88 -8.62 -15.95 3.58
C GLN A 88 -8.82 -14.97 4.74
N PHE A 89 -8.15 -13.82 4.71
CA PHE A 89 -8.23 -12.79 5.74
C PHE A 89 -9.66 -12.26 5.89
N SER A 90 -10.35 -12.02 4.77
CA SER A 90 -11.74 -11.52 4.76
C SER A 90 -12.79 -12.50 5.33
N GLN A 91 -12.44 -13.78 5.50
CA GLN A 91 -13.29 -14.76 6.19
C GLN A 91 -13.18 -14.65 7.71
N ILE A 92 -12.04 -14.15 8.20
CA ILE A 92 -11.73 -14.02 9.63
C ILE A 92 -12.05 -12.61 10.12
N VAL A 93 -11.65 -11.60 9.33
CA VAL A 93 -11.86 -10.19 9.60
C VAL A 93 -12.87 -9.63 8.60
N PRO A 94 -14.01 -9.09 9.05
CA PRO A 94 -15.01 -8.54 8.14
C PRO A 94 -14.41 -7.52 7.16
N PRO A 95 -14.82 -7.56 5.87
CA PRO A 95 -14.43 -6.53 4.93
C PRO A 95 -15.00 -5.17 5.36
N PRO A 96 -14.37 -4.06 4.94
CA PRO A 96 -14.95 -2.75 5.19
C PRO A 96 -16.32 -2.60 4.54
N ILE A 97 -17.14 -1.75 5.15
CA ILE A 97 -18.44 -1.36 4.61
C ILE A 97 -18.38 0.08 4.14
N GLU A 98 -19.10 0.35 3.05
CA GLU A 98 -19.27 1.70 2.53
C GLU A 98 -20.33 2.47 3.33
N THR A 99 -19.98 3.68 3.78
CA THR A 99 -20.88 4.60 4.47
C THR A 99 -20.71 6.02 3.96
N MET A 100 -21.66 6.90 4.26
CA MET A 100 -21.55 8.31 3.88
C MET A 100 -20.50 9.02 4.75
N SER A 101 -19.69 9.88 4.12
CA SER A 101 -18.76 10.76 4.80
C SER A 101 -19.49 11.66 5.80
N SER A 102 -18.94 11.81 7.00
CA SER A 102 -19.46 12.68 8.05
C SER A 102 -19.01 14.15 7.89
N ILE A 103 -17.98 14.39 7.06
CA ILE A 103 -17.37 15.70 6.85
C ILE A 103 -17.70 16.32 5.48
N GLY A 104 -18.56 15.67 4.69
CA GLY A 104 -19.02 16.19 3.40
C GLY A 104 -17.90 16.27 2.36
N ASP A 105 -17.03 15.26 2.28
CA ASP A 105 -15.99 15.20 1.26
C ASP A 105 -16.61 15.08 -0.15
N GLU A 106 -16.35 16.06 -1.03
CA GLU A 106 -16.89 16.08 -2.39
C GLU A 106 -16.26 15.03 -3.30
N LEU A 107 -14.98 14.68 -3.09
CA LEU A 107 -14.26 13.72 -3.92
C LEU A 107 -14.53 12.28 -3.46
N TYR A 108 -14.61 12.07 -2.14
CA TYR A 108 -14.92 10.78 -1.53
C TYR A 108 -16.14 10.87 -0.60
N PRO A 109 -17.35 11.09 -1.15
CA PRO A 109 -18.58 11.21 -0.35
C PRO A 109 -18.99 9.88 0.30
N ILE A 110 -18.49 8.76 -0.23
CA ILE A 110 -18.64 7.42 0.32
C ILE A 110 -17.28 6.97 0.82
N ILE A 111 -17.18 6.67 2.12
CA ILE A 111 -15.97 6.24 2.80
C ILE A 111 -16.03 4.76 3.18
N LEU A 112 -14.88 4.19 3.54
CA LEU A 112 -14.78 2.85 4.12
C LEU A 112 -14.71 2.94 5.64
N THR A 113 -15.57 2.17 6.29
CA THR A 113 -15.54 1.96 7.75
C THR A 113 -15.23 0.52 8.08
N TYR A 114 -14.60 0.31 9.22
CA TYR A 114 -14.04 -0.97 9.64
C TYR A 114 -14.56 -1.31 11.04
N THR A 115 -14.48 -2.57 11.42
CA THR A 115 -14.80 -2.99 12.79
C THR A 115 -13.75 -2.52 13.80
N ASP A 116 -12.49 -2.37 13.37
CA ASP A 116 -11.39 -1.89 14.20
C ASP A 116 -10.33 -1.12 13.36
N VAL A 117 -9.63 -0.17 13.98
CA VAL A 117 -8.58 0.65 13.35
C VAL A 117 -7.34 -0.15 12.96
N SER A 118 -7.04 -1.24 13.68
CA SER A 118 -5.93 -2.14 13.34
C SER A 118 -6.24 -2.84 12.03
N TYR A 119 -7.47 -3.33 11.85
CA TYR A 119 -7.90 -3.94 10.59
C TYR A 119 -7.93 -2.93 9.45
N ALA A 120 -8.38 -1.70 9.70
CA ALA A 120 -8.29 -0.61 8.72
C ALA A 120 -6.84 -0.41 8.24
N THR A 121 -5.87 -0.47 9.15
CA THR A 121 -4.43 -0.36 8.84
C THR A 121 -3.93 -1.52 7.98
N ILE A 122 -4.34 -2.76 8.30
CA ILE A 122 -3.98 -3.94 7.51
C ILE A 122 -4.59 -3.88 6.11
N TYR A 123 -5.87 -3.52 5.98
CA TYR A 123 -6.52 -3.32 4.68
C TYR A 123 -5.85 -2.20 3.86
N CYS A 124 -5.54 -1.06 4.47
CA CYS A 124 -4.82 0.03 3.79
C CYS A 124 -3.43 -0.42 3.30
N SER A 125 -2.74 -1.25 4.08
CA SER A 125 -1.45 -1.81 3.69
C SER A 125 -1.58 -2.77 2.52
N TYR A 126 -2.61 -3.61 2.52
CA TYR A 126 -2.96 -4.49 1.39
C TYR A 126 -3.28 -3.68 0.13
N TYR A 127 -4.14 -2.66 0.20
CA TYR A 127 -4.45 -1.79 -0.95
C TYR A 127 -3.18 -1.13 -1.50
N SER A 128 -2.33 -0.62 -0.62
CA SER A 128 -1.06 -0.02 -1.00
C SER A 128 -0.17 -1.01 -1.76
N TYR A 129 -0.08 -2.25 -1.29
CA TYR A 129 0.73 -3.25 -1.95
C TYR A 129 0.13 -3.64 -3.31
N MET A 130 -1.19 -3.77 -3.41
CA MET A 130 -1.85 -4.03 -4.68
C MET A 130 -1.65 -2.88 -5.69
N VAL A 131 -1.68 -1.61 -5.26
CA VAL A 131 -1.31 -0.47 -6.12
C VAL A 131 0.10 -0.67 -6.67
N ILE A 132 1.08 -0.96 -5.81
CA ILE A 132 2.48 -1.15 -6.22
C ILE A 132 2.60 -2.30 -7.24
N ILE A 133 1.98 -3.45 -6.96
CA ILE A 133 2.05 -4.62 -7.84
C ILE A 133 1.41 -4.34 -9.19
N HIS A 134 0.23 -3.73 -9.23
CA HIS A 134 -0.42 -3.39 -10.50
C HIS A 134 0.34 -2.29 -11.27
N GLU A 135 0.94 -1.32 -10.58
CA GLU A 135 1.77 -0.30 -11.22
C GLU A 135 3.03 -0.90 -11.86
N ILE A 136 3.64 -1.90 -11.19
CA ILE A 136 4.75 -2.68 -11.74
C ILE A 136 4.32 -3.41 -13.02
N LEU A 137 3.24 -4.18 -12.95
CA LEU A 137 2.76 -4.96 -14.09
C LEU A 137 2.39 -4.06 -15.27
N LYS A 138 1.75 -2.92 -15.00
CA LYS A 138 1.47 -1.87 -15.99
C LYS A 138 2.76 -1.36 -16.64
N THR A 139 3.75 -0.99 -15.84
CA THR A 139 5.03 -0.43 -16.32
C THR A 139 5.84 -1.45 -17.12
N CYS A 140 5.74 -2.73 -16.77
CA CYS A 140 6.34 -3.83 -17.52
C CYS A 140 5.59 -4.18 -18.82
N GLY A 141 4.47 -3.52 -19.13
CA GLY A 141 3.65 -3.81 -20.31
C GLY A 141 2.94 -5.16 -20.25
N TYR A 142 2.72 -5.71 -19.05
CA TYR A 142 2.00 -6.96 -18.88
C TYR A 142 0.50 -6.76 -19.17
N PRO A 143 -0.16 -7.70 -19.90
CA PRO A 143 -1.57 -7.54 -20.27
C PRO A 143 -2.51 -7.66 -19.05
N GLY A 144 -3.52 -6.80 -19.01
CA GLY A 144 -4.56 -6.82 -17.98
C GLY A 144 -5.11 -5.42 -17.68
N GLU A 145 -6.08 -5.33 -16.78
CA GLU A 145 -6.71 -4.08 -16.37
C GLU A 145 -5.89 -3.34 -15.29
N HIS A 146 -4.56 -3.33 -15.41
CA HIS A 146 -3.68 -2.85 -14.34
C HIS A 146 -3.90 -1.37 -14.00
N GLU A 147 -4.16 -0.52 -14.99
CA GLU A 147 -4.46 0.90 -14.77
C GLU A 147 -5.76 1.09 -13.97
N ALA A 148 -6.83 0.37 -14.33
CA ALA A 148 -8.09 0.41 -13.60
C ALA A 148 -7.94 -0.10 -12.16
N MET A 149 -7.15 -1.16 -11.96
CA MET A 149 -6.87 -1.71 -10.62
C MET A 149 -6.02 -0.77 -9.77
N VAL A 150 -5.05 -0.05 -10.35
CA VAL A 150 -4.29 1.00 -9.65
C VAL A 150 -5.23 2.09 -9.16
N ALA A 151 -6.11 2.60 -10.03
CA ALA A 151 -7.10 3.61 -9.66
C ALA A 151 -8.05 3.10 -8.56
N TYR A 152 -8.55 1.87 -8.71
CA TYR A 152 -9.43 1.23 -7.74
C TYR A 152 -8.79 1.18 -6.34
N PHE A 153 -7.59 0.61 -6.21
CA PHE A 153 -6.96 0.46 -4.89
C PHE A 153 -6.48 1.79 -4.30
N ARG A 154 -6.04 2.74 -5.14
CA ARG A 154 -5.78 4.13 -4.71
C ARG A 154 -7.03 4.75 -4.10
N ASP A 155 -8.18 4.57 -4.73
CA ASP A 155 -9.43 5.11 -4.22
C ASP A 155 -9.88 4.40 -2.94
N GLN A 156 -9.64 3.09 -2.79
CA GLN A 156 -9.87 2.41 -1.52
C GLN A 156 -9.04 3.05 -0.39
N ILE A 157 -7.74 3.34 -0.62
CA ILE A 157 -6.89 4.04 0.37
C ILE A 157 -7.50 5.40 0.73
N CYS A 158 -7.91 6.18 -0.26
CA CYS A 158 -8.44 7.51 -0.02
C CYS A 158 -9.79 7.47 0.73
N LYS A 159 -10.68 6.53 0.37
CA LYS A 159 -11.92 6.27 1.10
C LYS A 159 -11.70 5.83 2.55
N SER A 160 -10.56 5.22 2.88
CA SER A 160 -10.22 4.83 4.27
C SER A 160 -9.72 5.99 5.14
N VAL A 161 -9.38 7.15 4.54
CA VAL A 161 -8.72 8.26 5.26
C VAL A 161 -9.57 8.74 6.42
N GLU A 162 -10.86 8.99 6.21
CA GLU A 162 -11.72 9.57 7.25
C GLU A 162 -11.78 8.68 8.50
N TYR A 163 -11.90 7.37 8.33
CA TYR A 163 -11.93 6.43 9.44
C TYR A 163 -10.54 6.21 10.07
N ASN A 164 -9.53 5.93 9.25
CA ASN A 164 -8.25 5.41 9.74
C ASN A 164 -7.26 6.50 10.19
N SER A 165 -7.52 7.76 9.83
CA SER A 165 -6.69 8.92 10.20
C SER A 165 -7.04 9.53 11.57
N VAL A 166 -8.00 8.96 12.30
CA VAL A 166 -8.43 9.48 13.59
C VAL A 166 -7.43 9.18 14.72
N GLY A 167 -7.28 10.14 15.63
CA GLY A 167 -6.43 10.06 16.81
C GLY A 167 -4.95 10.33 16.54
N VAL A 168 -4.15 10.30 17.60
CA VAL A 168 -2.71 10.66 17.54
C VAL A 168 -1.92 9.79 16.56
N MET A 169 -2.27 8.50 16.45
CA MET A 169 -1.61 7.55 15.56
C MET A 169 -2.19 7.53 14.13
N GLY A 170 -3.27 8.27 13.87
CA GLY A 170 -3.94 8.27 12.57
C GLY A 170 -3.01 8.67 11.41
N PRO A 171 -2.30 9.81 11.49
CA PRO A 171 -1.32 10.20 10.48
C PRO A 171 -0.21 9.17 10.26
N TYR A 172 0.19 8.46 11.32
CA TYR A 172 1.20 7.40 11.22
C TYR A 172 0.68 6.20 10.42
N ARG A 173 -0.55 5.74 10.70
CA ARG A 173 -1.20 4.64 9.97
C ARG A 173 -1.41 4.95 8.49
N MET A 174 -1.71 6.22 8.17
CA MET A 174 -2.01 6.65 6.80
C MET A 174 -0.81 7.17 6.02
N GLY A 175 0.35 7.38 6.66
CA GLY A 175 1.52 7.97 6.00
C GLY A 175 2.00 7.16 4.79
N PHE A 176 2.24 5.86 4.97
CA PHE A 176 2.65 5.01 3.85
C PHE A 176 1.55 4.84 2.79
N PRO A 177 0.29 4.51 3.13
CA PRO A 177 -0.77 4.39 2.14
C PRO A 177 -1.00 5.67 1.32
N LEU A 178 -1.01 6.83 1.96
CA LEU A 178 -1.17 8.11 1.25
C LEU A 178 0.02 8.43 0.36
N ARG A 179 1.24 8.00 0.74
CA ARG A 179 2.40 8.15 -0.14
C ARG A 179 2.23 7.32 -1.40
N VAL A 180 1.84 6.06 -1.26
CA VAL A 180 1.59 5.18 -2.41
C VAL A 180 0.47 5.74 -3.30
N ALA A 181 -0.65 6.15 -2.71
CA ALA A 181 -1.77 6.74 -3.44
C ALA A 181 -1.35 8.01 -4.19
N PHE A 182 -0.51 8.86 -3.58
CA PHE A 182 -0.03 10.10 -4.19
C PHE A 182 0.85 9.88 -5.43
N GLU A 183 1.73 8.86 -5.41
CA GLU A 183 2.64 8.55 -6.52
C GLU A 183 1.92 8.10 -7.80
N VAL A 184 0.67 7.64 -7.68
CA VAL A 184 -0.17 7.15 -8.80
C VAL A 184 -1.44 7.98 -9.00
N ALA A 185 -1.58 9.10 -8.28
CA ALA A 185 -2.77 9.93 -8.33
C ALA A 185 -2.83 10.78 -9.60
N ASP A 186 -4.05 10.96 -10.12
CA ASP A 186 -4.35 12.01 -11.08
C ASP A 186 -4.31 13.40 -10.39
N PRO A 187 -4.28 14.52 -11.14
CA PRO A 187 -4.14 15.85 -10.55
C PRO A 187 -5.20 16.23 -9.50
N VAL A 188 -6.43 15.74 -9.66
CA VAL A 188 -7.54 16.02 -8.73
C VAL A 188 -7.29 15.28 -7.43
N THR A 189 -7.01 13.98 -7.53
CA THR A 189 -6.71 13.12 -6.38
C THR A 189 -5.42 13.57 -5.66
N SER A 190 -4.37 13.94 -6.38
CA SER A 190 -3.12 14.45 -5.79
C SER A 190 -3.37 15.71 -4.97
N SER A 191 -4.16 16.64 -5.51
CA SER A 191 -4.51 17.89 -4.81
C SER A 191 -5.30 17.62 -3.54
N TRP A 192 -6.24 16.67 -3.60
CA TRP A 192 -7.00 16.22 -2.44
C TRP A 192 -6.10 15.61 -1.37
N ILE A 193 -5.17 14.71 -1.74
CA ILE A 193 -4.22 14.08 -0.81
C ILE A 193 -3.35 15.15 -0.12
N LEU A 194 -2.82 16.12 -0.89
CA LEU A 194 -2.00 17.20 -0.32
C LEU A 194 -2.77 18.07 0.68
N ASN A 195 -4.07 18.33 0.44
CA ASN A 195 -4.91 19.03 1.39
C ASN A 195 -5.08 18.23 2.70
N ARG A 196 -5.34 16.93 2.60
CA ARG A 196 -5.44 16.04 3.78
C ARG A 196 -4.13 15.98 4.57
N LEU A 197 -3.00 15.83 3.89
CA LEU A 197 -1.67 15.89 4.50
C LEU A 197 -1.40 17.24 5.19
N GLY A 198 -1.84 18.35 4.57
CA GLY A 198 -1.79 19.68 5.19
C GLY A 198 -2.52 19.73 6.53
N GLN A 199 -3.67 19.08 6.64
CA GLN A 199 -4.42 18.97 7.90
C GLN A 199 -3.66 18.12 8.94
N PHE A 200 -3.11 16.98 8.54
CA PHE A 200 -2.32 16.10 9.43
C PHE A 200 -1.01 16.73 9.89
N SER A 201 -0.40 17.59 9.07
CA SER A 201 0.89 18.23 9.36
C SER A 201 0.85 19.11 10.62
N LYS A 202 -0.34 19.54 11.07
CA LYS A 202 -0.54 20.29 12.32
C LYS A 202 -0.19 19.47 13.57
N ILE A 203 -0.27 18.15 13.49
CA ILE A 203 -0.01 17.23 14.60
C ILE A 203 1.12 16.23 14.30
N TYR A 204 1.49 16.05 13.02
CA TYR A 204 2.53 15.11 12.61
C TYR A 204 3.41 15.71 11.50
N ALA A 205 4.60 16.19 11.87
CA ALA A 205 5.48 16.93 10.95
C ALA A 205 5.89 16.13 9.70
N ALA A 206 5.97 14.80 9.78
CA ALA A 206 6.30 13.98 8.60
C ALA A 206 5.18 13.98 7.55
N ALA A 207 3.96 14.37 7.89
CA ALA A 207 2.85 14.58 6.95
C ALA A 207 2.88 15.95 6.25
N GLN A 208 3.93 16.77 6.41
CA GLN A 208 4.05 18.01 5.65
C GLN A 208 3.95 17.75 4.15
N PRO A 209 3.08 18.47 3.40
CA PRO A 209 2.93 18.29 1.95
C PRO A 209 4.24 18.41 1.17
N ALA A 210 5.19 19.21 1.68
CA ALA A 210 6.52 19.35 1.09
C ALA A 210 7.29 18.02 1.02
N ASN A 211 7.09 17.09 1.95
CA ASN A 211 7.76 15.78 1.97
C ASN A 211 7.26 14.83 0.86
N TYR A 212 6.13 15.16 0.24
CA TYR A 212 5.49 14.37 -0.83
C TYR A 212 5.81 14.92 -2.21
N ARG A 213 6.26 16.18 -2.30
CA ARG A 213 6.84 16.71 -3.52
C ARG A 213 8.15 15.98 -3.77
N THR A 214 8.28 15.38 -4.95
CA THR A 214 9.49 14.67 -5.34
C THR A 214 10.70 15.60 -5.20
N VAL A 215 11.71 15.12 -4.48
CA VAL A 215 13.09 15.49 -4.78
C VAL A 215 13.31 14.91 -6.17
N LEU A 216 13.23 15.78 -7.18
CA LEU A 216 13.61 15.48 -8.56
C LEU A 216 15.06 15.02 -8.61
#